data_AF-A0A6J4U8H8-F1
#
_entry.id   AF-A0A6J4U8H8-F1
#
_cell.length_a   1.000
_cell.length_b   1.000
_cell.length_c   1.000
_cell.angle_alpha   90.00
_cell.angle_beta   90.00
_cell.angle_gamma   90.00
#
_symmetry.space_group_name_H-M   'P 1'
#
loop_
_entity.id
_entity.type
_entity.pdbx_description
1 polymer ?
#
loop_
_entity_poly.entity_id
_entity_poly.type
_entity_poly.pdbx_seq_one_letter_code
_entity_poly.pdbx_strand_id
1 'polypeptide(L)'
;MYWTKRHVLVCTAIHCQQKGGMDVAGRLRLDIIRKGLDTEILVNNCGTIDLCDVGPNIVVYPDNIIYHGVTVKDIPDIVAHLRGGPVVERLLVGPAETRERARHDFYAEAVIPEPTRPSVEFEELAARHGFDPAWVTEQQRRGFIARKPGADDGPETITVTTKSRTRYAV
;
A
#
# COMPACT_ATOMS: atom_id res chain seq x y z
N MET A 1 -15.86 -23.80 12.88
CA MET A 1 -14.69 -24.38 12.19
C MET A 1 -13.48 -23.51 12.51
N TYR A 2 -12.58 -23.96 13.39
CA TYR A 2 -11.48 -23.13 13.90
C TYR A 2 -10.20 -23.24 13.04
N TRP A 3 -10.04 -24.36 12.33
CA TRP A 3 -8.85 -24.65 11.53
C TRP A 3 -9.16 -24.46 10.05
N THR A 4 -8.26 -23.78 9.33
CA THR A 4 -8.38 -23.52 7.89
C THR A 4 -7.11 -23.96 7.20
N LYS A 5 -7.23 -24.44 5.96
CA LYS A 5 -6.06 -24.76 5.12
C LYS A 5 -5.39 -23.48 4.63
N ARG A 6 -6.18 -22.44 4.37
CA ARG A 6 -5.68 -21.10 4.03
C ARG A 6 -6.39 -20.01 4.82
N HIS A 7 -5.59 -19.07 5.34
CA HIS A 7 -6.08 -17.85 5.96
C HIS A 7 -5.75 -16.66 5.07
N VAL A 8 -6.79 -15.99 4.59
CA VAL A 8 -6.69 -14.87 3.67
C VAL A 8 -7.07 -13.59 4.42
N LEU A 9 -6.13 -12.68 4.51
CA LEU A 9 -6.32 -11.38 5.16
C LEU A 9 -6.41 -10.30 4.09
N VAL A 10 -7.56 -9.67 3.97
CA VAL A 10 -7.77 -8.55 3.05
C VAL A 10 -7.62 -7.25 3.82
N CYS A 11 -6.65 -6.42 3.44
CA CYS A 11 -6.46 -5.12 4.07
C CYS A 11 -7.65 -4.21 3.72
N THR A 12 -8.37 -3.78 4.76
CA THR A 12 -9.48 -2.83 4.62
C THR A 12 -9.27 -1.59 5.49
N ALA A 13 -8.04 -1.31 5.89
CA ALA A 13 -7.69 -0.01 6.45
C ALA A 13 -7.97 1.10 5.42
N ILE A 14 -8.11 2.33 5.92
CA ILE A 14 -8.60 3.51 5.18
C ILE A 14 -8.05 3.63 3.75
N HIS A 15 -6.75 3.39 3.53
CA HIS A 15 -6.12 3.56 2.21
C HIS A 15 -6.47 2.44 1.24
N CYS A 16 -6.48 1.18 1.70
CA CYS A 16 -6.97 0.09 0.88
C CYS A 16 -8.47 0.24 0.62
N GLN A 17 -9.24 0.71 1.61
CA GLN A 17 -10.67 1.02 1.42
C GLN A 17 -10.91 2.09 0.35
N GLN A 18 -10.15 3.19 0.35
CA GLN A 18 -10.21 4.22 -0.70
C GLN A 18 -9.89 3.69 -2.10
N LYS A 19 -9.14 2.59 -2.19
CA LYS A 19 -8.79 1.90 -3.44
C LYS A 19 -9.70 0.69 -3.75
N GLY A 20 -10.84 0.53 -3.06
CA GLY A 20 -11.81 -0.55 -3.30
C GLY A 20 -11.59 -1.82 -2.49
N GLY A 21 -10.78 -1.79 -1.42
CA GLY A 21 -10.45 -2.96 -0.59
C GLY A 21 -11.67 -3.61 0.07
N MET A 22 -12.72 -2.84 0.39
CA MET A 22 -13.99 -3.41 0.90
C MET A 22 -14.73 -4.21 -0.17
N ASP A 23 -14.74 -3.74 -1.42
CA ASP A 23 -15.37 -4.44 -2.54
C ASP A 23 -14.62 -5.73 -2.88
N VAL A 24 -13.28 -5.67 -2.86
CA VAL A 24 -12.39 -6.82 -2.99
C VAL A 24 -12.68 -7.87 -1.91
N ALA A 25 -12.75 -7.45 -0.63
CA ALA A 25 -13.05 -8.36 0.48
C ALA A 25 -14.45 -8.99 0.34
N GLY A 26 -15.47 -8.18 0.00
CA GLY A 26 -16.84 -8.63 -0.18
C GLY A 26 -16.97 -9.63 -1.33
N ARG A 27 -16.41 -9.30 -2.50
CA ARG A 27 -16.45 -10.18 -3.66
C ARG A 27 -15.72 -11.50 -3.41
N LEU A 28 -14.54 -11.46 -2.79
CA LEU A 28 -13.77 -12.66 -2.47
C LEU A 28 -14.57 -13.60 -1.56
N ARG A 29 -15.17 -13.08 -0.48
CA ARG A 29 -16.01 -13.87 0.43
C ARG A 29 -17.18 -14.53 -0.29
N LEU A 30 -17.90 -13.76 -1.10
CA LEU A 30 -19.05 -14.28 -1.85
C LEU A 30 -18.63 -15.42 -2.78
N ASP A 31 -17.51 -15.27 -3.50
CA ASP A 31 -17.05 -16.30 -4.43
C ASP A 31 -16.53 -17.55 -3.69
N ILE A 32 -15.91 -17.41 -2.51
CA ILE A 32 -15.53 -18.54 -1.65
C ILE A 32 -16.76 -19.32 -1.16
N ILE A 33 -17.78 -18.63 -0.62
CA ILE A 33 -19.02 -19.26 -0.14
C ILE A 33 -19.78 -19.94 -1.29
N ARG A 34 -19.95 -19.26 -2.43
CA ARG A 34 -20.67 -19.82 -3.59
C ARG A 34 -20.05 -21.08 -4.16
N LYS A 35 -18.75 -21.29 -3.92
CA LYS A 35 -18.01 -22.48 -4.37
C LYS A 35 -17.87 -23.54 -3.28
N GLY A 36 -18.46 -23.33 -2.09
CA GLY A 36 -18.38 -24.24 -0.95
C GLY A 36 -16.96 -24.39 -0.38
N LEU A 37 -16.15 -23.33 -0.51
CA LEU A 37 -14.73 -23.34 -0.11
C LEU A 37 -14.51 -22.75 1.29
N ASP A 38 -15.55 -22.21 1.90
CA ASP A 38 -15.56 -21.63 3.24
C ASP A 38 -15.32 -22.67 4.35
N THR A 39 -15.32 -23.96 4.00
CA THR A 39 -14.90 -25.08 4.85
C THR A 39 -13.38 -25.29 4.91
N GLU A 40 -12.61 -24.60 4.06
CA GLU A 40 -11.15 -24.74 4.01
C GLU A 40 -10.42 -23.40 3.98
N ILE A 41 -11.09 -22.33 3.53
CA ILE A 41 -10.52 -21.01 3.32
C ILE A 41 -11.26 -20.00 4.20
N LEU A 42 -10.54 -19.36 5.12
CA LEU A 42 -11.07 -18.27 5.93
C LEU A 42 -10.61 -16.92 5.36
N VAL A 43 -11.56 -16.01 5.12
CA VAL A 43 -11.29 -14.66 4.59
C VAL A 43 -11.67 -13.61 5.64
N ASN A 44 -10.69 -12.97 6.27
CA ASN A 44 -10.92 -11.89 7.24
C ASN A 44 -10.44 -10.53 6.72
N ASN A 45 -11.01 -9.47 7.28
CA ASN A 45 -10.45 -8.13 7.15
C ASN A 45 -9.20 -8.06 8.04
N CYS A 46 -8.22 -7.28 7.64
CA CYS A 46 -7.13 -6.85 8.51
C CYS A 46 -6.92 -5.33 8.43
N GLY A 47 -6.17 -4.82 9.41
CA GLY A 47 -5.66 -3.46 9.42
C GLY A 47 -4.57 -3.25 8.36
N THR A 48 -3.83 -2.14 8.51
CA THR A 48 -2.71 -1.87 7.61
C THR A 48 -1.64 -2.95 7.74
N ILE A 49 -1.05 -3.31 6.60
CA ILE A 49 0.17 -4.14 6.50
C ILE A 49 1.35 -3.32 5.98
N ASP A 50 1.26 -2.00 6.13
CA ASP A 50 2.26 -1.02 5.73
C ASP A 50 2.54 -0.87 4.23
N LEU A 51 1.79 -1.55 3.35
CA LEU A 51 1.90 -1.43 1.90
C LEU A 51 0.79 -0.54 1.29
N CYS A 52 0.50 0.59 1.93
CA CYS A 52 -0.65 1.43 1.58
C CYS A 52 -0.60 1.98 0.15
N ASP A 53 0.58 2.24 -0.40
CA ASP A 53 0.72 2.91 -1.70
C ASP A 53 0.44 1.98 -2.87
N VAL A 54 0.57 0.67 -2.65
CA VAL A 54 0.38 -0.37 -3.65
C VAL A 54 -0.91 -1.17 -3.47
N GLY A 55 -1.70 -0.89 -2.44
CA GLY A 55 -2.96 -1.61 -2.17
C GLY A 55 -4.06 -1.40 -3.24
N PRO A 56 -5.20 -2.11 -3.13
CA PRO A 56 -5.60 -3.01 -2.04
C PRO A 56 -4.74 -4.26 -1.93
N ASN A 57 -4.46 -4.68 -0.69
CA ASN A 57 -3.55 -5.80 -0.42
C ASN A 57 -4.29 -7.01 0.17
N ILE A 58 -3.85 -8.22 -0.21
CA ILE A 58 -4.32 -9.50 0.33
C ILE A 58 -3.11 -10.33 0.75
N VAL A 59 -3.07 -10.75 2.01
CA VAL A 59 -2.06 -11.69 2.52
C VAL A 59 -2.65 -13.09 2.52
N VAL A 60 -1.90 -14.09 2.04
CA VAL A 60 -2.33 -15.48 2.03
C VAL A 60 -1.36 -16.33 2.83
N TYR A 61 -1.87 -16.94 3.90
CA TYR A 61 -1.17 -17.97 4.67
C TYR A 61 -1.77 -19.36 4.39
N PRO A 62 -0.97 -20.45 4.44
CA PRO A 62 0.47 -20.50 4.69
C PRO A 62 1.34 -20.24 3.46
N ASP A 63 0.74 -19.89 2.32
CA ASP A 63 1.43 -19.67 1.04
C ASP A 63 2.51 -18.57 1.11
N ASN A 64 2.49 -17.72 2.14
CA ASN A 64 3.48 -16.67 2.44
C ASN A 64 3.64 -15.67 1.29
N ILE A 65 2.52 -15.25 0.73
CA ILE A 65 2.46 -14.26 -0.35
C ILE A 65 1.58 -13.08 0.01
N ILE A 66 1.84 -11.96 -0.64
CA ILE A 66 1.01 -10.77 -0.62
C ILE A 66 0.63 -10.44 -2.06
N TYR A 67 -0.66 -10.35 -2.34
CA TYR A 67 -1.18 -9.71 -3.54
C TYR A 67 -1.36 -8.22 -3.29
N HIS A 68 -0.94 -7.37 -4.23
CA HIS A 68 -1.14 -5.93 -4.20
C HIS A 68 -1.91 -5.46 -5.44
N GLY A 69 -2.40 -4.22 -5.42
CA GLY A 69 -3.14 -3.61 -6.53
C GLY A 69 -4.40 -4.37 -6.92
N VAL A 70 -4.96 -5.16 -6.00
CA VAL A 70 -6.04 -6.09 -6.30
C VAL A 70 -7.33 -5.33 -6.60
N THR A 71 -7.98 -5.71 -7.69
CA THR A 71 -9.32 -5.23 -8.07
C THR A 71 -10.34 -6.36 -8.01
N VAL A 72 -11.63 -6.01 -8.07
CA VAL A 72 -12.73 -6.99 -8.14
C VAL A 72 -12.61 -7.94 -9.35
N LYS A 73 -11.96 -7.50 -10.44
CA LYS A 73 -11.75 -8.31 -11.65
C LYS A 73 -10.74 -9.43 -11.45
N ASP A 74 -9.85 -9.30 -10.46
CA ASP A 74 -8.80 -10.27 -10.17
C ASP A 74 -9.27 -11.42 -9.27
N ILE A 75 -10.45 -11.28 -8.64
CA ILE A 75 -10.96 -12.27 -7.69
C ILE A 75 -11.09 -13.68 -8.30
N PRO A 76 -11.58 -13.87 -9.54
CA PRO A 76 -11.63 -15.20 -10.15
C PRO A 76 -10.26 -15.91 -10.18
N ASP A 77 -9.20 -15.19 -10.54
CA ASP A 77 -7.83 -15.72 -10.59
C ASP A 77 -7.32 -16.05 -9.18
N ILE A 78 -7.56 -15.16 -8.21
CA ILE A 78 -7.17 -15.37 -6.81
C ILE A 78 -7.90 -16.58 -6.22
N VAL A 79 -9.19 -16.75 -6.51
CA VAL A 79 -9.95 -17.93 -6.07
C VAL A 79 -9.41 -19.21 -6.72
N ALA A 80 -8.97 -19.16 -7.98
CA ALA A 80 -8.32 -20.30 -8.63
C ALA A 80 -7.01 -20.67 -7.91
N HIS A 81 -6.17 -19.69 -7.57
CA HIS A 81 -4.98 -19.89 -6.73
C HIS A 81 -5.34 -20.54 -5.38
N LEU A 82 -6.31 -19.99 -4.65
CA LEU A 82 -6.67 -20.48 -3.32
C LEU A 82 -7.19 -21.93 -3.32
N ARG A 83 -7.70 -22.42 -4.45
CA ARG A 83 -8.12 -23.82 -4.67
C ARG A 83 -6.96 -24.77 -4.99
N GLY A 84 -5.73 -24.27 -5.05
CA GLY A 84 -4.53 -25.04 -5.43
C GLY A 84 -4.06 -24.81 -6.86
N GLY A 85 -4.59 -23.79 -7.56
CA GLY A 85 -4.04 -23.31 -8.83
C GLY A 85 -2.73 -22.52 -8.64
N PRO A 86 -2.09 -22.08 -9.74
CA PRO A 86 -0.88 -21.26 -9.67
C PRO A 86 -1.16 -19.89 -9.03
N VAL A 87 -0.12 -19.30 -8.44
CA VAL A 87 -0.14 -17.93 -7.94
C VAL A 87 -0.36 -16.92 -9.08
N VAL A 88 -1.01 -15.79 -8.78
CA VAL A 88 -1.25 -14.72 -9.75
C VAL A 88 -0.02 -13.81 -9.79
N GLU A 89 1.02 -14.20 -10.52
CA GLU A 89 2.35 -13.56 -10.46
C GLU A 89 2.34 -12.04 -10.66
N ARG A 90 1.52 -11.53 -11.58
CA ARG A 90 1.38 -10.09 -11.85
C ARG A 90 0.90 -9.27 -10.66
N LEU A 91 0.30 -9.90 -9.64
CA LEU A 91 -0.21 -9.25 -8.43
C LEU A 91 0.71 -9.47 -7.23
N LEU A 92 1.75 -10.30 -7.35
CA LEU A 92 2.62 -10.60 -6.21
C LEU A 92 3.50 -9.41 -5.85
N VAL A 93 3.58 -9.12 -4.56
CA VAL A 93 4.59 -8.20 -4.03
C VAL A 93 5.97 -8.84 -4.22
N GLY A 94 6.76 -8.29 -5.14
CA GLY A 94 8.14 -8.71 -5.35
C GLY A 94 9.14 -8.02 -4.41
N PRO A 95 10.36 -8.56 -4.24
CA PRO A 95 11.46 -7.92 -3.49
C PRO A 95 11.93 -6.58 -4.10
N ALA A 96 11.47 -6.28 -5.32
CA ALA A 96 11.68 -5.04 -6.02
C ALA A 96 10.35 -4.38 -6.41
N GLU A 97 9.29 -4.50 -5.59
CA GLU A 97 8.10 -3.67 -5.78
C GLU A 97 8.57 -2.21 -5.92
N THR A 98 8.35 -1.68 -7.11
CA THR A 98 9.07 -0.52 -7.61
C THR A 98 8.62 0.75 -6.91
N ARG A 99 7.38 0.81 -6.42
CA ARG A 99 6.80 1.98 -5.78
C ARG A 99 7.26 2.15 -4.33
N GLU A 100 7.33 1.08 -3.54
CA GLU A 100 7.86 1.15 -2.17
C GLU A 100 9.38 1.39 -2.19
N ARG A 101 10.10 0.82 -3.17
CA ARG A 101 11.52 1.15 -3.39
C ARG A 101 11.70 2.61 -3.79
N ALA A 102 10.97 3.09 -4.81
CA ALA A 102 11.01 4.48 -5.23
C ALA A 102 10.67 5.43 -4.08
N ARG A 103 9.75 5.04 -3.18
CA ARG A 103 9.39 5.83 -2.01
C ARG A 103 10.50 5.88 -0.97
N HIS A 104 11.15 4.75 -0.72
CA HIS A 104 12.32 4.70 0.16
C HIS A 104 13.44 5.59 -0.39
N ASP A 105 13.77 5.44 -1.67
CA ASP A 105 14.82 6.22 -2.34
C ASP A 105 14.48 7.71 -2.35
N PHE A 106 13.22 8.06 -2.61
CA PHE A 106 12.72 9.42 -2.48
C PHE A 106 12.94 9.99 -1.09
N TYR A 107 12.55 9.29 -0.02
CA TYR A 107 12.73 9.83 1.34
C TYR A 107 14.20 9.90 1.75
N ALA A 108 15.04 8.98 1.28
CA ALA A 108 16.49 9.03 1.49
C ALA A 108 17.12 10.27 0.86
N GLU A 109 16.74 10.61 -0.38
CA GLU A 109 17.16 11.87 -1.01
C GLU A 109 16.44 13.07 -0.37
N ALA A 110 15.23 12.88 0.17
CA ALA A 110 14.43 13.97 0.68
C ALA A 110 14.89 14.56 2.01
N VAL A 111 15.85 13.93 2.67
CA VAL A 111 16.42 14.39 3.94
C VAL A 111 17.84 14.94 3.83
N ILE A 112 18.41 14.93 2.62
CA ILE A 112 19.78 15.38 2.36
C ILE A 112 19.74 16.73 1.63
N PRO A 113 20.59 17.71 1.99
CA PRO A 113 21.46 17.72 3.18
C PRO A 113 20.67 17.91 4.49
N GLU A 114 19.44 18.39 4.38
CA GLU A 114 18.56 18.66 5.51
C GLU A 114 17.11 18.24 5.18
N PRO A 115 16.27 17.97 6.21
CA PRO A 115 14.92 17.43 6.01
C PRO A 115 13.89 18.47 5.58
N THR A 116 14.26 19.73 5.45
CA THR A 116 13.36 20.84 5.09
C THR A 116 13.85 21.50 3.82
N ARG A 117 12.95 21.81 2.89
CA ARG A 117 13.29 22.53 1.65
C ARG A 117 12.09 23.30 1.08
N PRO A 118 12.28 24.21 0.11
CA PRO A 118 11.19 24.85 -0.61
C PRO A 118 10.20 23.83 -1.20
N SER A 119 8.90 24.12 -1.13
CA SER A 119 7.85 23.18 -1.56
C SER A 119 7.95 22.82 -3.05
N VAL A 120 8.33 23.79 -3.88
CA VAL A 120 8.58 23.58 -5.32
C VAL A 120 9.68 22.53 -5.54
N GLU A 121 10.84 22.68 -4.89
CA GLU A 121 11.95 21.73 -5.02
C GLU A 121 11.57 20.32 -4.49
N PHE A 122 10.76 20.26 -3.44
CA PHE A 122 10.25 19.00 -2.91
C PHE A 122 9.32 18.29 -3.91
N GLU A 123 8.42 19.04 -4.55
CA GLU A 123 7.51 18.51 -5.57
C GLU A 123 8.25 18.09 -6.85
N GLU A 124 9.28 18.83 -7.26
CA GLU A 124 10.16 18.45 -8.36
C GLU A 124 10.94 17.16 -8.04
N LEU A 125 11.46 17.02 -6.82
CA LEU A 125 12.07 15.77 -6.38
C LEU A 125 11.06 14.62 -6.44
N ALA A 126 9.84 14.82 -5.94
CA ALA A 126 8.80 13.79 -5.96
C ALA A 126 8.49 13.34 -7.39
N ALA A 127 8.38 14.29 -8.32
CA ALA A 127 8.16 14.01 -9.74
C ALA A 127 9.33 13.20 -10.36
N ARG A 128 10.59 13.50 -10.01
CA ARG A 128 11.76 12.71 -10.47
C ARG A 128 11.71 11.25 -10.01
N HIS A 129 11.09 10.99 -8.86
CA HIS A 129 10.85 9.63 -8.34
C HIS A 129 9.53 9.01 -8.82
N GLY A 130 8.82 9.66 -9.74
CA GLY A 130 7.58 9.14 -10.34
C GLY A 130 6.32 9.37 -9.49
N PHE A 131 6.37 10.27 -8.51
CA PHE A 131 5.23 10.65 -7.69
C PHE A 131 4.57 11.93 -8.18
N ASP A 132 3.25 11.91 -8.28
CA ASP A 132 2.45 13.05 -8.72
C ASP A 132 2.09 13.99 -7.53
N PRO A 133 1.54 15.19 -7.80
CA PRO A 133 1.14 16.12 -6.74
C PRO A 133 0.07 15.56 -5.79
N ALA A 134 -0.78 14.63 -6.27
CA ALA A 134 -1.78 13.97 -5.44
C ALA A 134 -1.11 13.07 -4.39
N TRP A 135 -0.04 12.37 -4.76
CA TRP A 135 0.77 11.59 -3.84
C TRP A 135 1.43 12.47 -2.78
N VAL A 136 1.97 13.64 -3.15
CA VAL A 136 2.58 14.59 -2.19
C VAL A 136 1.54 15.08 -1.18
N THR A 137 0.36 15.46 -1.68
CA THR A 137 -0.78 15.85 -0.84
C THR A 137 -1.17 14.74 0.13
N GLU A 138 -1.16 13.50 -0.34
CA GLU A 138 -1.44 12.33 0.48
C GLU A 138 -0.35 12.10 1.55
N GLN A 139 0.93 12.34 1.24
CA GLN A 139 2.00 12.26 2.24
C GLN A 139 1.81 13.27 3.37
N GLN A 140 1.34 14.48 3.04
CA GLN A 140 1.02 15.50 4.03
C GLN A 140 -0.15 15.07 4.91
N ARG A 141 -1.24 14.58 4.29
CA ARG A 141 -2.41 14.05 5.02
C ARG A 141 -2.04 12.92 5.97
N ARG A 142 -1.07 12.09 5.58
CA ARG A 142 -0.55 10.97 6.37
C ARG A 142 0.50 11.38 7.41
N GLY A 143 0.88 12.66 7.47
CA GLY A 143 1.89 13.18 8.39
C GLY A 143 3.32 12.69 8.09
N PHE A 144 3.58 12.22 6.87
CA PHE A 144 4.96 11.94 6.41
C PHE A 144 5.71 13.24 6.08
N ILE A 145 4.98 14.29 5.71
CA ILE A 145 5.54 15.62 5.48
C ILE A 145 4.70 16.68 6.19
N ALA A 146 5.31 17.82 6.49
CA ALA A 146 4.64 18.99 7.01
C ALA A 146 4.93 20.20 6.09
N ARG A 147 3.89 20.88 5.62
CA ARG A 147 4.01 22.17 4.93
C ARG A 147 4.03 23.30 5.96
N LYS A 148 4.92 24.27 5.77
CA LYS A 148 4.98 25.50 6.56
C LYS A 148 4.99 26.70 5.62
N PRO A 149 4.11 27.71 5.85
CA PRO A 149 4.19 28.98 5.13
C PRO A 149 5.60 29.58 5.24
N GLY A 150 6.05 30.26 4.19
CA GLY A 150 7.30 30.99 4.22
C GLY A 150 7.26 32.11 5.28
N ALA A 151 8.40 32.36 5.92
CA ALA A 151 8.58 33.54 6.77
C ALA A 151 9.04 34.71 5.90
N ASP A 152 8.55 35.92 6.20
CA ASP A 152 9.02 37.19 5.61
C ASP A 152 9.14 37.16 4.08
N ASP A 153 8.05 36.85 3.38
CA ASP A 153 7.97 36.70 1.90
C ASP A 153 8.82 35.57 1.30
N GLY A 154 9.38 34.68 2.13
CA GLY A 154 10.06 33.48 1.69
C GLY A 154 9.13 32.43 1.08
N PRO A 155 9.68 31.42 0.37
CA PRO A 155 8.88 30.34 -0.20
C PRO A 155 8.24 29.46 0.88
N GLU A 156 7.09 28.86 0.58
CA GLU A 156 6.55 27.75 1.38
C GLU A 156 7.59 26.62 1.46
N THR A 157 7.70 25.98 2.61
CA THR A 157 8.63 24.87 2.83
C THR A 157 7.90 23.58 3.16
N ILE A 158 8.52 22.46 2.80
CA ILE A 158 8.11 21.12 3.18
C ILE A 158 9.21 20.49 4.02
N THR A 159 8.82 19.94 5.17
CA THR A 159 9.71 19.17 6.06
C THR A 159 9.31 17.70 6.05
N VAL A 160 10.27 16.80 5.80
CA VAL A 160 10.14 15.36 6.05
C VAL A 160 10.09 15.12 7.56
N THR A 161 8.97 14.58 8.05
CA THR A 161 8.73 14.42 9.49
C THR A 161 9.57 13.29 10.10
N THR A 162 9.70 13.30 11.44
CA THR A 162 10.31 12.17 12.18
C THR A 162 9.64 10.83 11.87
N LYS A 163 8.32 10.83 11.62
CA LYS A 163 7.59 9.61 11.23
C LYS A 163 8.18 8.97 9.96
N SER A 164 8.45 9.78 8.93
CA SER A 164 9.05 9.31 7.68
C SER A 164 10.47 8.81 7.90
N ARG A 165 11.28 9.60 8.58
CA ARG A 165 12.67 9.28 8.88
C ARG A 165 12.81 7.96 9.64
N THR A 166 12.02 7.78 10.70
CA THR A 166 11.99 6.52 11.46
C THR A 166 11.52 5.34 10.61
N ARG A 167 10.51 5.54 9.74
CA ARG A 167 9.99 4.46 8.89
C ARG A 167 11.00 4.00 7.83
N TYR A 168 11.69 4.94 7.19
CA TYR A 168 12.62 4.64 6.10
C TYR A 168 14.07 4.54 6.56
N ALA A 169 14.35 4.76 7.85
CA ALA A 169 15.70 4.78 8.41
C ALA A 169 16.64 5.78 7.70
N VAL A 170 16.13 7.00 7.44
CA VAL A 170 16.81 8.10 6.75
C VAL A 170 16.93 9.33 7.62
#